data_AF-A0A7J4Q325-F1
#
_entry.id   AF-A0A7J4Q325-F1
#
_cell.length_a   1.000
_cell.length_b   1.000
_cell.length_c   1.000
_cell.angle_alpha   90.00
_cell.angle_beta   90.00
_cell.angle_gamma   90.00
#
_symmetry.space_group_name_H-M   'P 1'
#
loop_
_entity.id
_entity.type
_entity.pdbx_description
1 polymer ?
#
loop_
_entity_poly.entity_id
_entity_poly.type
_entity_poly.pdbx_seq_one_letter_code
_entity_poly.pdbx_strand_id
1 'polypeptide(L)'
;MDATPSDFHEWRTHHVIPWQGFEITKKHHAFACGLGDDVHPSKGCYIGQELLTRMRTRGKMGRELVCVNTDDVPPKDVTTRGLSKSLAIVRL
;
A
#
# COMPACT_ATOMS: atom_id res chain seq x y z
N MET A 1 13.99 6.21 -26.32
CA MET A 1 14.51 6.11 -24.94
C MET A 1 13.48 5.33 -24.17
N ASP A 2 13.88 4.19 -23.62
CA ASP A 2 12.98 3.34 -22.83
C ASP A 2 12.95 3.85 -21.39
N ALA A 3 11.81 3.70 -20.72
CA ALA A 3 11.66 4.08 -19.32
C ALA A 3 12.54 3.17 -18.44
N THR A 4 13.24 3.76 -17.48
CA THR A 4 14.05 3.04 -16.50
C THR A 4 13.18 2.47 -15.35
N PRO A 5 13.69 1.52 -14.56
CA PRO A 5 13.01 1.09 -13.34
C PRO A 5 12.74 2.23 -12.35
N SER A 6 13.61 3.25 -12.32
CA SER A 6 13.40 4.45 -11.52
C SER A 6 12.18 5.23 -12.01
N ASP A 7 12.05 5.44 -13.31
CA ASP A 7 10.91 6.14 -13.91
C ASP A 7 9.59 5.42 -13.61
N PHE A 8 9.61 4.08 -13.62
CA PHE A 8 8.46 3.27 -13.23
C PHE A 8 8.09 3.47 -11.76
N HIS A 9 9.06 3.52 -10.86
CA HIS A 9 8.82 3.73 -9.44
C HIS A 9 8.35 5.15 -9.10
N GLU A 10 8.84 6.17 -9.81
CA GLU A 10 8.29 7.52 -9.74
C GLU A 10 6.83 7.54 -10.21
N TRP A 11 6.56 6.98 -11.40
CA TRP A 11 5.21 6.93 -11.96
C TRP A 11 4.22 6.27 -10.99
N ARG A 12 4.51 5.07 -10.48
CA ARG A 12 3.59 4.36 -9.58
C ARG A 12 3.41 5.09 -8.24
N THR A 13 4.44 5.80 -7.77
CA THR A 13 4.37 6.61 -6.54
C THR A 13 3.37 7.75 -6.70
N HIS A 14 3.38 8.43 -7.84
CA HIS A 14 2.42 9.48 -8.15
C HIS A 14 0.97 8.99 -8.30
N HIS A 15 0.78 7.72 -8.67
CA HIS A 15 -0.54 7.10 -8.85
C HIS A 15 -1.00 6.27 -7.66
N VAL A 16 -0.23 6.23 -6.56
CA VAL A 16 -0.52 5.41 -5.37
C VAL A 16 -0.70 3.92 -5.70
N ILE A 17 0.12 3.41 -6.64
CA ILE A 17 0.05 2.02 -7.07
C ILE A 17 1.07 1.19 -6.26
N PRO A 18 0.59 0.25 -5.41
CA PRO A 18 1.46 -0.61 -4.60
C PRO A 18 2.21 -1.61 -5.48
N TRP A 19 3.42 -2.01 -5.05
CA TRP A 19 4.20 -3.00 -5.77
C TRP A 19 4.71 -4.15 -4.90
N GLN A 20 4.87 -5.32 -5.53
CA GLN A 20 5.41 -6.51 -4.87
C GLN A 20 6.87 -6.28 -4.44
N GLY A 21 7.16 -6.62 -3.18
CA GLY A 21 8.47 -6.37 -2.56
C GLY A 21 8.63 -4.98 -1.93
N PHE A 22 7.70 -4.06 -2.16
CA PHE A 22 7.68 -2.71 -1.57
C PHE A 22 6.52 -2.58 -0.58
N GLU A 23 5.35 -2.12 -1.02
CA GLU A 23 4.14 -2.02 -0.20
C GLU A 23 3.58 -3.42 0.09
N ILE A 24 3.54 -4.28 -0.94
CA ILE A 24 2.98 -5.63 -0.86
C ILE A 24 4.05 -6.59 -0.34
N THR A 25 4.05 -6.76 0.99
CA THR A 25 4.94 -7.68 1.71
C THR A 25 4.17 -8.41 2.80
N LYS A 26 4.81 -9.38 3.46
CA LYS A 26 4.22 -10.11 4.60
C LYS A 26 3.93 -9.21 5.83
N LYS A 27 4.43 -7.97 5.85
CA LYS A 27 4.28 -7.04 7.00
C LYS A 27 2.93 -6.33 7.02
N HIS A 28 2.25 -6.23 5.87
CA HIS A 28 1.04 -5.42 5.72
C HIS A 28 -0.12 -6.28 5.20
N HIS A 29 -1.32 -6.02 5.70
CA HIS A 29 -2.54 -6.63 5.14
C HIS A 29 -2.98 -5.87 3.88
N ALA A 30 -3.77 -6.52 3.03
CA ALA A 30 -4.20 -5.98 1.73
C ALA A 30 -4.76 -4.55 1.81
N PHE A 31 -5.60 -4.25 2.80
CA PHE A 31 -6.16 -2.90 2.93
C PHE A 31 -5.13 -1.81 3.24
N ALA A 32 -4.09 -2.11 4.02
CA ALA A 32 -3.02 -1.15 4.30
C ALA A 32 -2.19 -0.85 3.05
N CYS A 33 -2.23 -1.73 2.05
CA CYS A 33 -1.57 -1.56 0.76
C CYS A 33 -2.47 -0.89 -0.29
N GLY A 34 -3.68 -0.42 0.08
CA GLY A 34 -4.62 0.17 -0.88
C GLY A 34 -5.38 -0.85 -1.75
N LEU A 35 -5.23 -2.16 -1.51
CA LEU A 35 -5.86 -3.23 -2.31
C LEU A 35 -7.30 -3.54 -1.86
N GLY A 36 -8.02 -2.53 -1.36
CA GLY A 36 -9.36 -2.72 -0.79
C GLY A 36 -10.38 -3.25 -1.79
N ASP A 37 -10.34 -2.71 -3.01
CA ASP A 37 -11.29 -3.01 -4.07
C ASP A 37 -11.00 -4.37 -4.73
N ASP A 38 -9.75 -4.82 -4.70
CA ASP A 38 -9.34 -6.15 -5.18
C ASP A 38 -9.75 -7.29 -4.22
N VAL A 39 -10.11 -6.94 -2.98
CA VAL A 39 -10.57 -7.88 -1.95
C VAL A 39 -12.09 -7.99 -1.97
N HIS A 40 -12.57 -8.88 -2.84
CA HIS A 40 -14.00 -9.13 -2.99
C HIS A 40 -14.58 -9.86 -1.75
N PRO A 41 -15.67 -9.36 -1.12
CA PRO A 41 -16.25 -10.00 0.05
C PRO A 41 -17.03 -11.28 -0.28
N SER A 42 -17.68 -11.34 -1.45
CA SER A 42 -18.56 -12.46 -1.86
C SER A 42 -17.89 -13.52 -2.72
N LYS A 43 -16.55 -13.50 -2.86
CA LYS A 43 -15.82 -14.59 -3.51
C LYS A 43 -15.76 -15.80 -2.57
N GLY A 44 -15.53 -16.99 -3.13
CA GLY A 44 -15.31 -18.21 -2.35
C GLY A 44 -14.17 -18.06 -1.32
N CYS A 45 -14.12 -18.98 -0.35
CA CYS A 45 -13.19 -18.91 0.78
C CYS A 45 -11.73 -18.79 0.31
N TYR A 46 -10.99 -17.83 0.86
CA TYR A 46 -9.55 -17.68 0.64
C TYR A 46 -8.80 -17.44 1.95
N ILE A 47 -7.50 -17.74 1.95
CA ILE A 47 -6.63 -17.61 3.12
C ILE A 47 -6.64 -16.17 3.65
N GLY A 48 -6.93 -16.02 4.94
CA GLY A 48 -6.96 -14.70 5.60
C GLY A 48 -8.26 -13.91 5.44
N GLN A 49 -9.27 -14.44 4.73
CA GLN A 49 -10.55 -13.75 4.53
C GLN A 49 -11.25 -13.39 5.83
N GLU A 50 -11.30 -14.28 6.82
CA GLU A 50 -11.95 -14.01 8.11
C GLU A 50 -11.35 -12.79 8.81
N LEU A 51 -10.02 -12.66 8.77
CA LEU A 51 -9.31 -11.52 9.35
C LEU A 51 -9.64 -10.23 8.60
N LEU A 52 -9.59 -10.24 7.27
CA LEU A 52 -9.88 -9.06 6.44
C LEU A 52 -11.35 -8.64 6.59
N THR A 53 -12.29 -9.58 6.54
CA THR A 53 -13.71 -9.32 6.78
C THR A 53 -13.93 -8.71 8.15
N ARG A 54 -13.28 -9.24 9.20
CA ARG A 54 -13.37 -8.70 10.56
C ARG A 54 -12.82 -7.28 10.70
N MET A 55 -11.73 -6.97 10.01
CA MET A 55 -11.17 -5.60 9.98
C MET A 55 -12.15 -4.62 9.31
N ARG A 56 -12.70 -5.02 8.15
CA ARG A 56 -13.65 -4.20 7.38
C ARG A 56 -14.94 -3.95 8.17
N THR A 57 -15.56 -4.99 8.75
CA THR A 57 -16.82 -4.84 9.50
C THR A 57 -16.69 -3.98 10.75
N ARG A 58 -15.51 -3.94 11.36
CA ARG A 58 -15.24 -3.13 12.56
C ARG A 58 -14.69 -1.74 12.24
N GLY A 59 -14.44 -1.41 10.98
CA GLY A 59 -13.76 -0.16 10.59
C GLY A 59 -12.33 -0.04 11.14
N LYS A 60 -11.67 -1.17 11.44
CA LYS A 60 -10.34 -1.21 12.09
C LYS A 60 -9.27 -1.66 11.12
N MET A 61 -8.97 -0.81 10.12
CA MET A 61 -7.84 -1.05 9.20
C MET A 61 -6.52 -0.52 9.81
N GLY A 62 -6.57 0.62 10.50
CA GLY A 62 -5.47 1.14 11.33
C GLY A 62 -4.24 1.64 10.57
N ARG A 63 -4.11 1.31 9.28
CA ARG A 63 -3.05 1.80 8.38
C ARG A 63 -3.60 2.00 6.97
N GLU A 64 -2.96 2.91 6.24
CA GLU A 64 -3.31 3.26 4.86
C GLU A 64 -2.06 3.55 4.03
N LEU A 65 -2.13 3.23 2.74
CA LEU A 65 -1.12 3.58 1.75
C LEU A 65 -1.35 5.01 1.27
N VAL A 66 -0.34 5.85 1.42
CA VAL A 66 -0.41 7.27 1.04
C VAL A 66 0.78 7.68 0.19
N CYS A 67 0.56 8.67 -0.68
CA CYS A 67 1.62 9.40 -1.36
C CYS A 67 1.89 10.71 -0.59
N VAL A 68 3.12 10.87 -0.12
CA VAL A 68 3.53 11.95 0.78
C VAL A 68 4.81 12.60 0.27
N ASN A 69 5.11 13.83 0.67
CA ASN A 69 6.45 14.36 0.43
C ASN A 69 7.44 13.54 1.25
N THR A 70 8.61 13.28 0.66
CA THR A 70 9.60 12.37 1.24
C THR A 70 10.07 12.80 2.64
N ASP A 71 10.02 14.10 2.95
CA ASP A 71 10.48 14.67 4.22
C ASP A 71 9.36 14.80 5.27
N ASP A 72 8.09 14.60 4.89
CA ASP A 72 6.93 14.79 5.78
C ASP A 72 6.63 13.55 6.64
N VAL A 73 7.27 12.41 6.36
CA VAL A 73 7.02 11.14 7.06
C VAL A 73 8.30 10.54 7.64
N PRO A 74 8.22 9.85 8.80
CA PRO A 74 9.36 9.14 9.35
C PRO A 74 9.93 8.12 8.36
N PRO A 75 11.26 8.01 8.20
CA PRO A 75 11.87 7.09 7.24
C PRO A 75 11.47 5.62 7.39
N LYS A 76 11.06 5.21 8.59
CA LYS A 76 10.59 3.85 8.89
C LYS A 76 9.24 3.49 8.25
N ASP A 77 8.42 4.49 7.94
CA ASP A 77 7.07 4.30 7.40
C ASP A 77 7.05 4.40 5.86
N VAL A 78 8.17 4.86 5.26
CA VAL A 78 8.38 4.91 3.80
C VAL A 78 8.61 3.50 3.25
N THR A 79 7.78 3.10 2.28
CA THR A 79 7.87 1.80 1.58
C THR A 79 8.59 1.93 0.24
N THR A 80 8.38 3.04 -0.46
CA THR A 80 9.08 3.38 -1.70
C THR A 80 9.54 4.82 -1.63
N ARG A 81 10.85 5.02 -1.66
CA ARG A 81 11.44 6.36 -1.69
C ARG A 81 11.52 6.85 -3.12
N GLY A 82 10.85 7.96 -3.42
CA GLY A 82 11.03 8.71 -4.67
C GLY A 82 11.81 10.00 -4.47
N LEU A 83 11.94 10.78 -5.54
CA LEU A 83 12.73 12.02 -5.56
C LEU A 83 12.11 13.13 -4.70
N SER A 84 10.83 13.44 -4.94
CA SER A 84 10.09 14.48 -4.22
C SER A 84 8.98 13.89 -3.36
N LYS A 85 8.30 12.88 -3.89
CA LYS A 85 7.25 12.13 -3.22
C LYS A 85 7.67 10.70 -2.98
N SER A 86 7.09 10.10 -1.95
CA SER A 86 7.31 8.72 -1.55
C SER A 86 5.97 8.04 -1.28
N LEU A 87 5.94 6.72 -1.43
CA LEU A 87 4.87 5.91 -0.86
C LEU A 87 5.23 5.54 0.57
N ALA A 88 4.23 5.61 1.44
CA ALA A 88 4.35 5.25 2.83
C ALA A 88 3.08 4.53 3.31
N ILE A 89 3.25 3.63 4.28
CA ILE A 89 2.13 2.98 4.98
C ILE A 89 2.06 3.56 6.39
N VAL A 90 1.20 4.56 6.55
CA VAL A 90 1.06 5.34 7.78
C VAL A 90 -0.08 4.82 8.65
N ARG A 91 -0.06 5.17 9.94
CA ARG A 91 -1.15 4.87 10.86
C ARG A 91 -2.26 5.92 10.71
N LEU A 92 -3.52 5.48 10.64
CA LEU A 92 -4.71 6.33 10.69
C LEU A 92 -4.94 6.89 12.10
#